data_AF-A0A2V8S2Y7-F1
#
_entry.id   AF-A0A2V8S2Y7-F1
#
_cell.length_a   1.000
_cell.length_b   1.000
_cell.length_c   1.000
_cell.angle_alpha   90.00
_cell.angle_beta   90.00
_cell.angle_gamma   90.00
#
_symmetry.space_group_name_H-M   'P 1'
#
loop_
_entity.id
_entity.type
_entity.pdbx_description
1 polymer ?
#
loop_
_entity_poly.entity_id
_entity_poly.type
_entity_poly.pdbx_seq_one_letter_code
_entity_poly.pdbx_strand_id
1 'polypeptide(L)'
;MSALYFRRTTPHSVYGTTYVTLMPRYWETTTFLWDISLSAMLLSMLDPAILRRMMETWMELDVYKHFGTEFLTGAGVGPWYSVNDYAMSRMAKEYLRWTGDRAWLDKRVGGRKVIDNLFKYAEHWRELDTNKHGLADYGGVTNLLEAVSSYVHEVAGLNAANVHNLRFAAELAEYKGDRSKADGYRREATELGRRVLELYVPGRGIWKCRLPDGSYNEVHHCYDFGTTLMNIGDMMTATQKKEIVEFFKRELQTPTWMRALSTRDLDVAFSIRPDHQWTGAYCSWPALALSGLYAAGEVDVAFEWIKGLAKTSMQGPYAQAHFTEAFLGPEPNGGATKSTSDQPYINDWACVSGCNYLEPIVDRIFGIDAGLFGKITANPQFGNFDPRAELRNINYQGKHFIADKSGVRAA
;
A
#
# COMPACT_ATOMS: atom_id res chain seq x y z
N MET A 1 -2.36 -17.82 -3.59
CA MET A 1 -2.50 -18.67 -2.38
C MET A 1 -2.94 -17.89 -1.15
N SER A 2 -2.37 -16.70 -0.87
CA SER A 2 -2.75 -15.91 0.33
C SER A 2 -4.25 -15.70 0.49
N ALA A 3 -4.97 -15.11 -0.47
CA ALA A 3 -6.42 -14.90 -0.35
C ALA A 3 -7.20 -16.17 0.06
N LEU A 4 -6.96 -17.30 -0.61
CA LEU A 4 -7.61 -18.58 -0.27
C LEU A 4 -7.31 -19.01 1.17
N TYR A 5 -6.06 -18.85 1.62
CA TYR A 5 -5.62 -19.24 2.95
C TYR A 5 -6.25 -18.38 4.06
N PHE A 6 -6.55 -17.11 3.76
CA PHE A 6 -7.04 -16.13 4.72
C PHE A 6 -8.56 -15.96 4.75
N ARG A 7 -9.28 -16.50 3.76
CA ARG A 7 -10.74 -16.51 3.75
C ARG A 7 -11.28 -17.33 4.93
N ARG A 8 -12.22 -16.77 5.68
CA ARG A 8 -12.88 -17.41 6.82
C ARG A 8 -14.38 -17.35 6.64
N THR A 9 -15.03 -18.51 6.78
CA THR A 9 -16.48 -18.64 6.82
C THR A 9 -16.83 -19.47 8.04
N THR A 10 -17.54 -18.88 8.99
CA THR A 10 -18.00 -19.56 10.20
C THR A 10 -19.32 -18.94 10.67
N PRO A 11 -20.25 -19.75 11.21
CA PRO A 11 -21.50 -19.23 11.79
C PRO A 11 -21.28 -18.29 12.98
N HIS A 12 -20.07 -18.29 13.57
CA HIS A 12 -19.73 -17.44 14.72
C HIS A 12 -19.22 -16.05 14.34
N SER A 13 -18.97 -15.78 13.05
CA SER A 13 -18.51 -14.45 12.63
C SER A 13 -19.66 -13.47 12.58
N VAL A 14 -19.51 -12.32 13.25
CA VAL A 14 -20.45 -11.18 13.09
C VAL A 14 -20.37 -10.54 11.71
N TYR A 15 -19.31 -10.80 10.93
CA TYR A 15 -19.15 -10.35 9.55
C TYR A 15 -19.75 -11.33 8.53
N GLY A 16 -19.93 -12.61 8.91
CA GLY A 16 -20.17 -13.70 7.97
C GLY A 16 -18.86 -14.22 7.37
N THR A 17 -18.75 -14.24 6.04
CA THR A 17 -17.46 -14.55 5.39
C THR A 17 -16.57 -13.31 5.41
N THR A 18 -15.31 -13.48 5.82
CA THR A 18 -14.30 -12.40 5.90
C THR A 18 -12.92 -12.89 5.48
N TYR A 19 -11.92 -11.99 5.50
CA TYR A 19 -10.51 -12.30 5.36
C TYR A 19 -9.78 -11.86 6.64
N VAL A 20 -9.14 -12.80 7.33
CA VAL A 20 -8.17 -12.45 8.40
C VAL A 20 -6.82 -12.12 7.77
N THR A 21 -5.85 -11.65 8.55
CA THR A 21 -4.67 -10.98 7.97
C THR A 21 -3.34 -11.66 8.23
N LEU A 22 -3.13 -12.17 9.45
CA LEU A 22 -1.87 -12.79 9.90
C LEU A 22 -2.16 -14.06 10.68
N MET A 23 -1.42 -15.13 10.42
CA MET A 23 -1.59 -16.44 11.07
C MET A 23 -0.34 -17.31 10.88
N PRO A 24 -0.11 -18.35 11.72
CA PRO A 24 -1.05 -18.95 12.66
C PRO A 24 -0.80 -18.65 14.14
N ARG A 25 -0.04 -17.61 14.52
CA ARG A 25 0.40 -17.46 15.93
C ARG A 25 -0.18 -16.27 16.68
N TYR A 26 -0.25 -15.09 16.07
CA TYR A 26 -0.49 -13.85 16.83
C TYR A 26 -1.86 -13.22 16.58
N TRP A 27 -2.46 -13.44 15.41
CA TRP A 27 -3.56 -12.60 14.90
C TRP A 27 -4.63 -13.37 14.14
N GLU A 28 -4.86 -14.63 14.50
CA GLU A 28 -5.69 -15.59 13.75
C GLU A 28 -7.15 -15.15 13.59
N THR A 29 -7.61 -14.24 14.46
CA THR A 29 -8.95 -13.65 14.42
C THR A 29 -8.97 -12.16 14.06
N THR A 30 -7.81 -11.55 13.86
CA THR A 30 -7.71 -10.11 13.62
C THR A 30 -7.58 -9.79 12.13
N THR A 31 -8.24 -8.70 11.74
CA THR A 31 -8.16 -8.10 10.43
C THR A 31 -7.59 -6.68 10.57
N PHE A 32 -6.38 -6.46 10.07
CA PHE A 32 -5.75 -5.14 9.97
C PHE A 32 -6.22 -4.37 8.74
N LEU A 33 -6.54 -3.07 8.92
CA LEU A 33 -6.91 -2.18 7.82
C LEU A 33 -5.78 -2.05 6.80
N TRP A 34 -4.55 -1.90 7.30
CA TRP A 34 -3.32 -1.82 6.49
C TRP A 34 -3.23 -2.99 5.52
N ASP A 35 -3.33 -4.21 6.03
CA ASP A 35 -3.12 -5.45 5.28
C ASP A 35 -4.18 -5.66 4.19
N ILE A 36 -5.45 -5.41 4.53
CA ILE A 36 -6.54 -5.50 3.57
C ILE A 36 -6.42 -4.42 2.51
N SER A 37 -5.95 -3.21 2.85
CA SER A 37 -5.74 -2.14 1.87
C SER A 37 -4.68 -2.47 0.81
N LEU A 38 -3.67 -3.26 1.16
CA LEU A 38 -2.65 -3.74 0.23
C LEU A 38 -3.15 -4.89 -0.65
N SER A 39 -4.23 -5.56 -0.22
CA SER A 39 -4.89 -6.64 -0.96
C SER A 39 -6.13 -6.16 -1.73
N ALA A 40 -6.43 -4.86 -1.67
CA ALA A 40 -7.73 -4.32 -2.06
C ALA A 40 -8.05 -4.52 -3.54
N MET A 41 -7.08 -4.41 -4.45
CA MET A 41 -7.32 -4.66 -5.89
C MET A 41 -7.84 -6.09 -6.10
N LEU A 42 -7.12 -7.09 -5.57
CA LEU A 42 -7.52 -8.49 -5.71
C LEU A 42 -8.91 -8.72 -5.10
N LEU A 43 -9.14 -8.25 -3.87
CA LEU A 43 -10.41 -8.47 -3.18
C LEU A 43 -11.58 -7.75 -3.88
N SER A 44 -11.33 -6.61 -4.55
CA SER A 44 -12.35 -5.93 -5.36
C SER A 44 -12.76 -6.75 -6.58
N MET A 45 -11.82 -7.50 -7.16
CA MET A 45 -12.09 -8.35 -8.33
C MET A 45 -12.61 -9.75 -7.94
N LEU A 46 -12.21 -10.26 -6.77
CA LEU A 46 -12.51 -11.62 -6.31
C LEU A 46 -13.79 -11.69 -5.47
N ASP A 47 -13.87 -10.89 -4.41
CA ASP A 47 -14.93 -10.95 -3.40
C ASP A 47 -15.39 -9.52 -3.00
N PRO A 48 -15.85 -8.67 -3.94
CA PRO A 48 -16.14 -7.27 -3.70
C PRO A 48 -17.17 -7.03 -2.58
N ALA A 49 -18.16 -7.91 -2.44
CA ALA A 49 -19.16 -7.81 -1.39
C ALA A 49 -18.57 -7.99 0.01
N ILE A 50 -17.50 -8.79 0.16
CA ILE A 50 -16.79 -8.98 1.43
C ILE A 50 -15.94 -7.75 1.73
N LEU A 51 -15.18 -7.24 0.74
CA LEU A 51 -14.39 -6.01 0.90
C LEU A 51 -15.28 -4.82 1.30
N ARG A 52 -16.42 -4.63 0.62
CA ARG A 52 -17.40 -3.60 0.98
C ARG A 52 -17.83 -3.73 2.43
N ARG A 53 -18.18 -4.94 2.89
CA ARG A 53 -18.63 -5.16 4.26
C ARG A 53 -17.56 -4.83 5.29
N MET A 54 -16.30 -5.23 5.05
CA MET A 54 -15.17 -4.89 5.93
C MET A 54 -15.00 -3.37 6.04
N MET A 55 -15.03 -2.65 4.91
CA MET A 55 -15.00 -1.19 4.90
C MET A 55 -16.17 -0.56 5.66
N GLU A 56 -17.39 -1.07 5.47
CA GLU A 56 -18.57 -0.58 6.17
C GLU A 56 -18.45 -0.75 7.69
N THR A 57 -17.94 -1.90 8.16
CA THR A 57 -17.68 -2.09 9.59
C THR A 57 -16.65 -1.10 10.13
N TRP A 58 -15.56 -0.84 9.40
CA TRP A 58 -14.58 0.16 9.83
C TRP A 58 -15.11 1.59 9.77
N MET A 59 -16.08 1.89 8.89
CA MET A 59 -16.77 3.18 8.89
C MET A 59 -17.72 3.37 10.09
N GLU A 60 -18.19 2.28 10.71
CA GLU A 60 -18.97 2.33 11.95
C GLU A 60 -18.09 2.46 13.19
N LEU A 61 -16.84 2.00 13.10
CA LEU A 61 -15.86 2.08 14.16
C LEU A 61 -15.07 3.39 14.12
N ASP A 62 -14.48 3.73 15.26
CA ASP A 62 -13.53 4.83 15.35
C ASP A 62 -12.13 4.37 14.89
N VAL A 63 -11.85 4.48 13.60
CA VAL A 63 -10.54 4.13 13.01
C VAL A 63 -9.39 4.99 13.55
N TYR A 64 -9.67 6.04 14.32
CA TYR A 64 -8.65 6.84 15.02
C TYR A 64 -8.35 6.33 16.43
N LYS A 65 -8.91 5.16 16.78
CA LYS A 65 -8.59 4.43 18.02
C LYS A 65 -8.11 3.03 17.77
N HIS A 66 -8.27 2.50 16.55
CA HIS A 66 -8.05 1.10 16.22
C HIS A 66 -7.42 0.92 14.83
N PHE A 67 -6.41 0.06 14.74
CA PHE A 67 -5.73 -0.42 13.53
C PHE A 67 -6.36 -1.67 12.89
N GLY A 68 -7.33 -2.30 13.57
CA GLY A 68 -7.95 -3.52 13.11
C GLY A 68 -9.24 -3.87 13.84
N THR A 69 -9.81 -5.00 13.45
CA THR A 69 -11.01 -5.57 14.08
C THR A 69 -10.90 -7.07 14.26
N GLU A 70 -11.58 -7.59 15.26
CA GLU A 70 -11.69 -9.02 15.52
C GLU A 70 -12.97 -9.58 14.89
N PHE A 71 -12.88 -10.67 14.12
CA PHE A 71 -13.98 -11.09 13.25
C PHE A 71 -15.13 -11.85 13.92
N LEU A 72 -14.97 -12.35 15.14
CA LEU A 72 -16.00 -13.06 15.89
C LEU A 72 -16.89 -12.10 16.71
N THR A 73 -16.36 -10.96 17.11
CA THR A 73 -17.00 -9.98 18.00
C THR A 73 -17.32 -8.67 17.30
N GLY A 74 -16.55 -8.31 16.27
CA GLY A 74 -16.65 -7.01 15.61
C GLY A 74 -15.95 -5.88 16.36
N ALA A 75 -15.29 -6.19 17.48
CA ALA A 75 -14.62 -5.20 18.31
C ALA A 75 -13.39 -4.63 17.60
N GLY A 76 -13.14 -3.34 17.82
CA GLY A 76 -11.87 -2.71 17.46
C GLY A 76 -10.72 -3.29 18.27
N VAL A 77 -9.59 -3.50 17.61
CA VAL A 77 -8.36 -4.04 18.21
C VAL A 77 -7.32 -2.92 18.24
N GLY A 78 -6.47 -2.90 19.28
CA GLY A 78 -5.27 -2.05 19.44
C GLY A 78 -5.43 -0.55 19.18
N PRO A 79 -4.30 0.19 18.99
CA PRO A 79 -4.28 1.65 18.90
C PRO A 79 -4.57 2.16 17.48
N TRP A 80 -4.54 3.47 17.29
CA TRP A 80 -4.54 4.10 15.96
C TRP A 80 -3.26 3.80 15.19
N TYR A 81 -3.40 3.53 13.90
CA TYR A 81 -2.32 3.53 12.93
C TYR A 81 -2.46 4.68 11.95
N SER A 82 -1.35 5.38 11.72
CA SER A 82 -1.28 6.57 10.88
C SER A 82 -1.68 6.34 9.42
N VAL A 83 -1.73 5.09 8.96
CA VAL A 83 -2.18 4.75 7.61
C VAL A 83 -3.69 4.81 7.42
N ASN A 84 -4.49 4.80 8.50
CA ASN A 84 -5.88 4.35 8.41
C ASN A 84 -6.72 5.13 7.39
N ASP A 85 -6.53 6.46 7.29
CA ASP A 85 -7.19 7.29 6.28
C ASP A 85 -6.81 6.89 4.84
N TYR A 86 -5.52 6.62 4.61
CA TYR A 86 -5.02 6.12 3.32
C TYR A 86 -5.55 4.73 3.02
N ALA A 87 -5.52 3.82 3.99
CA ALA A 87 -6.03 2.46 3.84
C ALA A 87 -7.51 2.47 3.44
N MET A 88 -8.34 3.26 4.12
CA MET A 88 -9.77 3.40 3.81
C MET A 88 -10.00 4.01 2.43
N SER A 89 -9.28 5.07 2.08
CA SER A 89 -9.39 5.73 0.77
C SER A 89 -8.96 4.80 -0.37
N ARG A 90 -7.84 4.11 -0.20
CA ARG A 90 -7.30 3.15 -1.16
C ARG A 90 -8.27 1.98 -1.38
N MET A 91 -8.78 1.35 -0.32
CA MET A 91 -9.76 0.27 -0.44
C MET A 91 -11.03 0.72 -1.16
N ALA A 92 -11.54 1.91 -0.84
CA ALA A 92 -12.73 2.45 -1.48
C ALA A 92 -12.50 2.76 -2.97
N LYS A 93 -11.32 3.30 -3.32
CA LYS A 93 -10.94 3.55 -4.73
C LYS A 93 -10.86 2.24 -5.52
N GLU A 94 -10.18 1.22 -4.97
CA GLU A 94 -10.09 -0.11 -5.58
C GLU A 94 -11.46 -0.75 -5.76
N TYR A 95 -12.30 -0.71 -4.73
CA TYR A 95 -13.65 -1.24 -4.78
C TYR A 95 -14.48 -0.57 -5.87
N LEU A 96 -14.50 0.77 -5.90
CA LEU A 96 -15.31 1.54 -6.84
C LEU A 96 -14.83 1.37 -8.27
N ARG A 97 -13.51 1.39 -8.52
CA ARG A 97 -12.99 1.26 -9.89
C ARG A 97 -13.37 -0.09 -10.51
N TRP A 98 -13.26 -1.19 -9.76
CA TRP A 98 -13.52 -2.52 -10.31
C TRP A 98 -15.00 -2.89 -10.36
N THR A 99 -15.79 -2.44 -9.37
CA THR A 99 -17.22 -2.82 -9.28
C THR A 99 -18.16 -1.85 -9.98
N GLY A 100 -17.80 -0.56 -10.03
CA GLY A 100 -18.71 0.49 -10.48
C GLY A 100 -19.92 0.72 -9.54
N ASP A 101 -19.87 0.28 -8.28
CA ASP A 101 -20.97 0.38 -7.31
C ASP A 101 -21.19 1.83 -6.84
N ARG A 102 -21.78 2.63 -7.73
CA ARG A 102 -22.14 4.04 -7.51
C ARG A 102 -23.13 4.23 -6.37
N ALA A 103 -24.04 3.26 -6.19
CA ALA A 103 -25.08 3.34 -5.17
C ALA A 103 -24.50 3.27 -3.75
N TRP A 104 -23.36 2.59 -3.57
CA TRP A 104 -22.66 2.54 -2.29
C TRP A 104 -22.28 3.91 -1.76
N LEU A 105 -21.91 4.87 -2.62
CA LEU A 105 -21.55 6.23 -2.20
C LEU A 105 -22.66 6.95 -1.43
N ASP A 106 -23.93 6.66 -1.75
CA ASP A 106 -25.10 7.26 -1.10
C ASP A 106 -25.65 6.43 0.07
N LYS A 107 -25.14 5.20 0.28
CA LYS A 107 -25.50 4.37 1.42
C LYS A 107 -25.09 5.07 2.71
N ARG A 108 -25.95 4.98 3.74
CA ARG A 108 -25.63 5.43 5.09
C ARG A 108 -24.99 4.30 5.90
N VAL A 109 -23.84 4.60 6.52
CA VAL A 109 -23.05 3.72 7.38
C VAL A 109 -22.56 4.55 8.55
N GLY A 110 -22.72 4.07 9.79
CA GLY A 110 -22.38 4.87 10.98
C GLY A 110 -23.10 6.23 11.04
N GLY A 111 -24.31 6.33 10.47
CA GLY A 111 -25.10 7.55 10.42
C GLY A 111 -24.71 8.58 9.33
N ARG A 112 -23.62 8.38 8.59
CA ARG A 112 -23.14 9.27 7.50
C ARG A 112 -23.25 8.60 6.15
N LYS A 113 -23.30 9.35 5.05
CA LYS A 113 -23.13 8.72 3.73
C LYS A 113 -21.69 8.23 3.60
N VAL A 114 -21.49 7.13 2.90
CA VAL A 114 -20.15 6.60 2.59
C VAL A 114 -19.26 7.70 2.01
N ILE A 115 -19.75 8.46 1.02
CA ILE A 115 -18.97 9.53 0.40
C ILE A 115 -18.51 10.62 1.39
N ASP A 116 -19.31 10.91 2.43
CA ASP A 116 -18.95 11.90 3.45
C ASP A 116 -17.81 11.38 4.34
N ASN A 117 -17.80 10.07 4.63
CA ASN A 117 -16.68 9.43 5.32
C ASN A 117 -15.40 9.48 4.47
N LEU A 118 -15.51 9.23 3.16
CA LEU A 118 -14.36 9.30 2.24
C LEU A 118 -13.78 10.72 2.15
N PHE A 119 -14.63 11.76 2.13
CA PHE A 119 -14.17 13.14 2.23
C PHE A 119 -13.49 13.41 3.58
N LYS A 120 -14.07 12.93 4.70
CA LYS A 120 -13.45 13.07 6.02
C LYS A 120 -12.03 12.49 6.04
N TYR A 121 -11.83 11.27 5.52
CA TYR A 121 -10.50 10.64 5.48
C TYR A 121 -9.50 11.45 4.63
N ALA A 122 -9.96 12.04 3.52
CA ALA A 122 -9.11 12.90 2.70
C ALA A 122 -8.74 14.24 3.34
N GLU A 123 -9.51 14.70 4.32
CA GLU A 123 -9.36 16.00 4.96
C GLU A 123 -8.70 15.92 6.35
N HIS A 124 -8.71 14.75 6.98
CA HIS A 124 -8.27 14.55 8.37
C HIS A 124 -6.80 14.94 8.60
N TRP A 125 -5.93 14.84 7.58
CA TRP A 125 -4.53 15.27 7.69
C TRP A 125 -4.38 16.72 8.18
N ARG A 126 -5.37 17.59 7.93
CA ARG A 126 -5.39 18.99 8.39
C ARG A 126 -5.47 19.10 9.91
N GLU A 127 -6.13 18.15 10.57
CA GLU A 127 -6.20 18.05 12.03
C GLU A 127 -4.86 17.58 12.62
N LEU A 128 -4.09 16.84 11.83
CA LEU A 128 -2.76 16.33 12.18
C LEU A 128 -1.64 17.35 11.92
N ASP A 129 -1.87 18.44 11.20
CA ASP A 129 -0.92 19.56 11.09
C ASP A 129 -0.96 20.41 12.38
N THR A 130 -0.51 19.79 13.47
CA THR A 130 -0.51 20.34 14.83
C THR A 130 0.60 21.37 15.00
N ASN A 131 1.74 21.18 14.32
CA ASN A 131 2.90 22.07 14.38
C ASN A 131 2.83 23.25 13.40
N LYS A 132 1.82 23.29 12.50
CA LYS A 132 1.62 24.35 11.49
C LYS A 132 2.76 24.44 10.48
N HIS A 133 3.44 23.33 10.24
CA HIS A 133 4.43 23.20 9.19
C HIS A 133 3.79 22.88 7.83
N GLY A 134 2.48 22.60 7.81
CA GLY A 134 1.75 22.32 6.59
C GLY A 134 1.80 20.86 6.15
N LEU A 135 2.22 19.95 7.03
CA LEU A 135 2.23 18.49 6.88
C LEU A 135 1.60 17.85 8.11
N ALA A 136 1.06 16.64 7.96
CA ALA A 136 0.55 15.87 9.09
C ALA A 136 1.70 15.35 9.97
N ASP A 137 1.63 15.64 11.28
CA ASP A 137 2.43 15.02 12.32
C ASP A 137 1.72 13.75 12.82
N TYR A 138 2.34 12.60 12.56
CA TYR A 138 1.80 11.30 12.91
C TYR A 138 2.25 10.79 14.29
N GLY A 139 3.04 11.56 15.02
CA GLY A 139 3.56 11.22 16.33
C GLY A 139 4.68 10.18 16.30
N GLY A 140 4.79 9.39 17.37
CA GLY A 140 5.90 8.46 17.57
C GLY A 140 5.74 7.09 16.92
N VAL A 141 6.71 6.21 17.24
CA VAL A 141 6.83 4.85 16.71
C VAL A 141 5.56 3.99 16.82
N THR A 142 4.72 4.23 17.82
CA THR A 142 3.49 3.44 18.05
C THR A 142 2.43 3.62 16.98
N ASN A 143 2.49 4.73 16.25
CA ASN A 143 1.49 5.08 15.23
C ASN A 143 1.99 4.78 13.81
N LEU A 144 3.32 4.65 13.65
CA LEU A 144 4.03 4.56 12.38
C LEU A 144 4.67 3.17 12.21
N LEU A 145 6.00 3.10 12.26
CA LEU A 145 6.77 1.87 12.10
C LEU A 145 7.40 1.53 13.44
N GLU A 146 6.76 0.65 14.21
CA GLU A 146 7.13 0.35 15.60
C GLU A 146 8.56 -0.20 15.79
N ALA A 147 9.17 -0.67 14.70
CA ALA A 147 10.51 -1.23 14.66
C ALA A 147 11.53 -0.29 13.98
N VAL A 148 11.16 0.97 13.69
CA VAL A 148 12.07 2.00 13.18
C VAL A 148 11.95 3.28 14.02
N SER A 149 12.88 3.52 14.94
CA SER A 149 12.80 4.58 15.96
C SER A 149 12.91 6.00 15.40
N SER A 150 13.58 6.16 14.27
CA SER A 150 13.81 7.45 13.61
C SER A 150 12.67 7.87 12.67
N TYR A 151 11.78 6.95 12.29
CA TYR A 151 10.66 7.20 11.37
C TYR A 151 9.43 7.67 12.14
N VAL A 152 9.42 8.96 12.48
CA VAL A 152 8.45 9.60 13.37
C VAL A 152 7.98 10.96 12.86
N HIS A 153 6.84 11.43 13.36
CA HIS A 153 6.26 12.75 13.10
C HIS A 153 5.88 12.98 11.64
N GLU A 154 6.43 14.02 11.00
CA GLU A 154 6.11 14.37 9.61
C GLU A 154 6.95 13.53 8.66
N VAL A 155 6.39 12.40 8.24
CA VAL A 155 7.04 11.45 7.32
C VAL A 155 6.58 11.64 5.87
N ALA A 156 7.48 11.44 4.92
CA ALA A 156 7.21 11.70 3.50
C ALA A 156 6.16 10.75 2.92
N GLY A 157 6.23 9.45 3.22
CA GLY A 157 5.38 8.43 2.62
C GLY A 157 3.89 8.59 2.95
N LEU A 158 3.56 8.87 4.21
CA LEU A 158 2.16 9.07 4.62
C LEU A 158 1.62 10.45 4.22
N ASN A 159 2.46 11.49 4.20
CA ASN A 159 2.04 12.77 3.63
C ASN A 159 1.84 12.69 2.10
N ALA A 160 2.64 11.89 1.39
CA ALA A 160 2.36 11.55 -0.01
C ALA A 160 1.06 10.75 -0.16
N ALA A 161 0.72 9.90 0.80
CA ALA A 161 -0.55 9.18 0.83
C ALA A 161 -1.76 10.13 1.02
N ASN A 162 -1.62 11.23 1.74
CA ASN A 162 -2.67 12.26 1.80
C ASN A 162 -2.91 12.93 0.44
N VAL A 163 -1.88 13.08 -0.41
CA VAL A 163 -2.05 13.55 -1.80
C VAL A 163 -2.92 12.58 -2.60
N HIS A 164 -2.75 11.27 -2.41
CA HIS A 164 -3.64 10.27 -3.00
C HIS A 164 -5.09 10.44 -2.52
N ASN A 165 -5.30 10.60 -1.21
CA ASN A 165 -6.65 10.75 -0.66
C ASN A 165 -7.36 11.99 -1.22
N LEU A 166 -6.65 13.12 -1.33
CA LEU A 166 -7.17 14.35 -1.94
C LEU A 166 -7.48 14.15 -3.43
N ARG A 167 -6.60 13.48 -4.19
CA ARG A 167 -6.84 13.17 -5.61
C ARG A 167 -8.08 12.29 -5.79
N PHE A 168 -8.24 11.26 -4.96
CA PHE A 168 -9.42 10.41 -4.97
C PHE A 168 -10.70 11.17 -4.59
N ALA A 169 -10.64 12.00 -3.54
CA ALA A 169 -11.75 12.87 -3.16
C ALA A 169 -12.14 13.84 -4.28
N ALA A 170 -11.18 14.35 -5.06
CA ALA A 170 -11.46 15.18 -6.22
C ALA A 170 -12.26 14.43 -7.29
N GLU A 171 -11.91 13.17 -7.59
CA GLU A 171 -12.65 12.33 -8.53
C GLU A 171 -14.10 12.08 -8.05
N LEU A 172 -14.29 11.85 -6.74
CA LEU A 172 -15.62 11.68 -6.14
C LEU A 172 -16.47 12.96 -6.18
N ALA A 173 -15.86 14.12 -5.88
CA ALA A 173 -16.53 15.41 -5.93
C ALA A 173 -16.95 15.76 -7.36
N GLU A 174 -16.08 15.53 -8.35
CA GLU A 174 -16.40 15.72 -9.76
C GLU A 174 -17.54 14.80 -10.21
N TYR A 175 -17.53 13.53 -9.79
CA TYR A 175 -18.62 12.60 -10.06
C TYR A 175 -19.98 13.09 -9.49
N LYS A 176 -19.98 13.73 -8.32
CA LYS A 176 -21.18 14.33 -7.73
C LYS A 176 -21.56 15.69 -8.35
N GLY A 177 -20.81 16.16 -9.34
CA GLY A 177 -21.05 17.43 -10.03
C GLY A 177 -20.50 18.66 -9.31
N ASP A 178 -19.77 18.49 -8.21
CA ASP A 178 -19.16 19.59 -7.46
C ASP A 178 -17.75 19.88 -7.99
N ARG A 179 -17.70 20.57 -9.14
CA ARG A 179 -16.45 20.95 -9.81
C ARG A 179 -15.57 21.86 -8.94
N SER A 180 -16.19 22.77 -8.19
CA SER A 180 -15.45 23.70 -7.32
C SER A 180 -14.69 22.95 -6.23
N LYS A 181 -15.36 22.01 -5.56
CA LYS A 181 -14.75 21.16 -4.54
C LYS A 181 -13.68 20.23 -5.13
N ALA A 182 -13.95 19.64 -6.29
CA ALA A 182 -12.97 18.82 -7.00
C ALA A 182 -11.69 19.59 -7.32
N ASP A 183 -11.81 20.80 -7.87
CA ASP A 183 -10.66 21.66 -8.19
C ASP A 183 -9.95 22.16 -6.93
N GLY A 184 -10.68 22.38 -5.84
CA GLY A 184 -10.13 22.66 -4.51
C GLY A 184 -9.19 21.54 -4.05
N TYR A 185 -9.68 20.30 -4.03
CA TYR A 185 -8.86 19.14 -3.66
C TYR A 185 -7.66 18.92 -4.57
N ARG A 186 -7.78 19.15 -5.89
CA ARG A 186 -6.65 19.06 -6.83
C ARG A 186 -5.55 20.09 -6.54
N ARG A 187 -5.94 21.34 -6.26
CA ARG A 187 -5.00 22.39 -5.87
C ARG A 187 -4.31 22.06 -4.56
N GLU A 188 -5.08 21.63 -3.57
CA GLU A 188 -4.55 21.22 -2.26
C GLU A 188 -3.61 20.02 -2.37
N ALA A 189 -3.96 19.01 -3.17
CA ALA A 189 -3.09 17.87 -3.45
C ALA A 189 -1.75 18.29 -4.07
N THR A 190 -1.80 19.25 -4.99
CA THR A 190 -0.59 19.79 -5.64
C THR A 190 0.28 20.57 -4.66
N GLU A 191 -0.33 21.37 -3.80
CA GLU A 191 0.39 22.12 -2.76
C GLU A 191 0.99 21.20 -1.71
N LEU A 192 0.22 20.23 -1.21
CA LEU A 192 0.69 19.24 -0.24
C LEU A 192 1.84 18.41 -0.83
N GLY A 193 1.72 17.96 -2.07
CA GLY A 193 2.80 17.24 -2.75
C GLY A 193 4.08 18.07 -2.88
N ARG A 194 3.98 19.38 -3.12
CA ARG A 194 5.16 20.28 -3.11
C ARG A 194 5.84 20.33 -1.75
N ARG A 195 5.07 20.40 -0.65
CA ARG A 195 5.62 20.38 0.71
C ARG A 195 6.29 19.05 1.04
N VAL A 196 5.71 17.93 0.59
CA VAL A 196 6.35 16.62 0.75
C VAL A 196 7.71 16.58 0.05
N LEU A 197 7.83 17.18 -1.15
CA LEU A 197 9.11 17.26 -1.87
C LEU A 197 10.20 18.04 -1.12
N GLU A 198 9.86 18.90 -0.16
CA GLU A 198 10.84 19.59 0.70
C GLU A 198 11.54 18.64 1.69
N LEU A 199 10.94 17.48 1.98
CA LEU A 199 11.55 16.45 2.82
C LEU A 199 12.60 15.62 2.07
N TYR A 200 12.68 15.76 0.75
CA TYR A 200 13.65 15.05 -0.07
C TYR A 200 15.09 15.48 0.25
N VAL A 201 16.04 14.54 0.22
CA VAL A 201 17.47 14.83 0.41
C VAL A 201 18.22 14.80 -0.92
N PRO A 202 18.59 15.96 -1.51
CA PRO A 202 19.26 16.02 -2.81
C PRO A 202 20.53 15.17 -2.88
N GLY A 203 20.69 14.43 -3.97
CA GLY A 203 21.87 13.59 -4.21
C GLY A 203 21.89 12.26 -3.43
N ARG A 204 20.93 12.01 -2.53
CA ARG A 204 20.92 10.80 -1.69
C ARG A 204 19.81 9.82 -2.00
N GLY A 205 18.71 10.26 -2.61
CA GLY A 205 17.59 9.38 -2.95
C GLY A 205 16.74 8.94 -1.74
N ILE A 206 16.86 9.65 -0.62
CA ILE A 206 16.17 9.35 0.64
C ILE A 206 15.31 10.54 1.09
N TRP A 207 14.57 10.33 2.18
CA TRP A 207 13.66 11.32 2.76
C TRP A 207 14.00 11.60 4.22
N LYS A 208 13.66 12.80 4.65
CA LYS A 208 13.72 13.22 6.04
C LYS A 208 12.35 13.10 6.69
N CYS A 209 12.35 12.84 7.98
CA CYS A 209 11.22 13.04 8.86
C CYS A 209 11.40 14.38 9.57
N ARG A 210 10.42 15.29 9.53
CA ARG A 210 10.48 16.54 10.29
C ARG A 210 9.91 16.34 11.69
N LEU A 211 10.65 16.79 12.69
CA LEU A 211 10.30 16.73 14.11
C LEU A 211 9.47 17.97 14.52
N PRO A 212 8.79 17.96 15.68
CA PRO A 212 7.93 19.06 16.11
C PRO A 212 8.66 20.41 16.27
N ASP A 213 9.96 20.38 16.58
CA ASP A 213 10.79 21.57 16.69
C ASP A 213 11.35 22.08 15.34
N GLY A 214 10.99 21.41 14.23
CA GLY A 214 11.45 21.71 12.89
C GLY A 214 12.80 21.09 12.52
N SER A 215 13.45 20.36 13.43
CA SER A 215 14.64 19.56 13.11
C SER A 215 14.27 18.30 12.31
N TYR A 216 15.28 17.56 11.85
CA TYR A 216 15.06 16.43 10.94
C TYR A 216 15.82 15.17 11.37
N ASN A 217 15.16 14.02 11.21
CA ASN A 217 15.81 12.72 11.10
C ASN A 217 15.91 12.33 9.63
N GLU A 218 17.01 11.70 9.22
CA GLU A 218 17.08 11.03 7.92
C GLU A 218 16.75 9.56 8.10
N VAL A 219 15.92 9.00 7.22
CA VAL A 219 15.53 7.59 7.29
C VAL A 219 15.66 6.97 5.90
N HIS A 220 16.43 5.90 5.83
CA HIS A 220 16.72 5.13 4.62
C HIS A 220 15.76 3.94 4.51
N HIS A 221 14.46 4.21 4.52
CA HIS A 221 13.43 3.18 4.58
C HIS A 221 12.67 3.00 3.24
N CYS A 222 12.31 1.76 2.92
CA CYS A 222 11.68 1.40 1.66
C CYS A 222 10.24 1.88 1.52
N TYR A 223 9.57 2.12 2.64
CA TYR A 223 8.18 2.57 2.62
C TYR A 223 8.05 3.93 1.94
N ASP A 224 8.97 4.86 2.20
CA ASP A 224 9.03 6.15 1.50
C ASP A 224 9.36 5.96 0.02
N PHE A 225 10.31 5.08 -0.33
CA PHE A 225 10.64 4.76 -1.72
C PHE A 225 9.38 4.40 -2.52
N GLY A 226 8.62 3.42 -2.03
CA GLY A 226 7.44 2.92 -2.73
C GLY A 226 6.29 3.93 -2.74
N THR A 227 5.94 4.46 -1.56
CA THR A 227 4.75 5.32 -1.43
C THR A 227 4.92 6.68 -2.09
N THR A 228 6.10 7.29 -2.05
CA THR A 228 6.31 8.61 -2.67
C THR A 228 6.31 8.49 -4.21
N LEU A 229 7.01 7.49 -4.78
CA LEU A 229 6.97 7.24 -6.23
C LEU A 229 5.55 6.94 -6.72
N MET A 230 4.75 6.22 -5.94
CA MET A 230 3.40 5.85 -6.32
C MET A 230 2.40 7.02 -6.24
N ASN A 231 2.54 7.92 -5.27
CA ASN A 231 1.51 8.92 -4.98
C ASN A 231 1.88 10.35 -5.42
N ILE A 232 3.17 10.67 -5.49
CA ILE A 232 3.69 11.98 -5.92
C ILE A 232 4.84 11.88 -6.93
N GLY A 233 5.13 10.69 -7.46
CA GLY A 233 6.21 10.49 -8.43
C GLY A 233 6.03 11.31 -9.71
N ASP A 234 4.79 11.64 -10.11
CA ASP A 234 4.51 12.53 -11.23
C ASP A 234 4.97 13.98 -11.01
N MET A 235 5.22 14.37 -9.76
CA MET A 235 5.69 15.70 -9.37
C MET A 235 7.22 15.76 -9.22
N MET A 236 7.90 14.62 -9.22
CA MET A 236 9.35 14.54 -9.08
C MET A 236 10.06 14.82 -10.41
N THR A 237 11.20 15.49 -10.33
CA THR A 237 12.11 15.64 -11.47
C THR A 237 12.73 14.29 -11.87
N ALA A 238 13.23 14.20 -13.11
CA ALA A 238 13.95 13.01 -13.57
C ALA A 238 15.18 12.69 -12.69
N THR A 239 15.90 13.73 -12.23
CA THR A 239 17.04 13.58 -11.32
C THR A 239 16.62 12.97 -9.98
N GLN A 240 15.55 13.47 -9.35
CA GLN A 240 15.05 12.91 -8.09
C GLN A 240 14.65 11.45 -8.24
N LYS A 241 13.90 11.10 -9.31
CA LYS A 241 13.53 9.71 -9.58
C LYS A 241 14.76 8.81 -9.72
N LYS A 242 15.76 9.26 -10.49
CA LYS A 242 17.01 8.53 -10.68
C LYS A 242 17.74 8.31 -9.36
N GLU A 243 17.90 9.35 -8.55
CA GLU A 243 18.58 9.28 -7.25
C GLU A 243 17.86 8.32 -6.28
N ILE A 244 16.53 8.38 -6.22
CA ILE A 244 15.68 7.49 -5.40
C ILE A 244 15.83 6.02 -5.84
N VAL A 245 15.84 5.77 -7.16
CA VAL A 245 16.08 4.44 -7.73
C VAL A 245 17.50 3.94 -7.43
N GLU A 246 18.51 4.80 -7.56
CA GLU A 246 19.90 4.45 -7.27
C GLU A 246 20.08 4.11 -5.78
N PHE A 247 19.41 4.82 -4.88
CA PHE A 247 19.32 4.47 -3.46
C PHE A 247 18.73 3.06 -3.28
N PHE A 248 17.55 2.80 -3.85
CA PHE A 248 16.91 1.50 -3.73
C PHE A 248 17.81 0.36 -4.22
N LYS A 249 18.39 0.47 -5.42
CA LYS A 249 19.26 -0.55 -6.00
C LYS A 249 20.52 -0.79 -5.18
N ARG A 250 21.08 0.28 -4.59
CA ARG A 250 22.33 0.22 -3.83
C ARG A 250 22.14 -0.33 -2.42
N GLU A 251 21.02 -0.01 -1.77
CA GLU A 251 20.88 -0.19 -0.32
C GLU A 251 19.75 -1.15 0.08
N LEU A 252 18.68 -1.22 -0.71
CA LEU A 252 17.47 -1.96 -0.33
C LEU A 252 17.26 -3.22 -1.16
N GLN A 253 17.43 -3.16 -2.48
CA GLN A 253 17.20 -4.27 -3.38
C GLN A 253 18.15 -5.44 -3.08
N THR A 254 17.60 -6.66 -3.10
CA THR A 254 18.41 -7.87 -3.11
C THR A 254 17.95 -8.83 -4.23
N PRO A 255 18.77 -9.80 -4.65
CA PRO A 255 18.39 -10.73 -5.73
C PRO A 255 17.04 -11.44 -5.55
N THR A 256 16.66 -11.81 -4.33
CA THR A 256 15.48 -12.65 -4.06
C THR A 256 14.39 -11.97 -3.23
N TRP A 257 14.70 -10.80 -2.64
CA TRP A 257 13.81 -10.02 -1.80
C TRP A 257 14.25 -8.55 -1.77
N MET A 258 14.07 -7.88 -0.63
CA MET A 258 14.65 -6.57 -0.33
C MET A 258 14.79 -6.36 1.18
N ARG A 259 15.54 -5.33 1.55
CA ARG A 259 15.58 -4.75 2.88
C ARG A 259 14.53 -3.67 3.03
N ALA A 260 13.88 -3.62 4.18
CA ALA A 260 13.00 -2.54 4.56
C ALA A 260 13.80 -1.29 4.97
N LEU A 261 14.87 -1.48 5.73
CA LEU A 261 15.79 -0.42 6.15
C LEU A 261 17.18 -0.65 5.55
N SER A 262 17.85 0.42 5.13
CA SER A 262 19.26 0.33 4.71
C SER A 262 20.15 -0.11 5.87
N THR A 263 21.18 -0.91 5.58
CA THR A 263 22.24 -1.24 6.56
C THR A 263 23.12 -0.04 6.91
N ARG A 264 22.93 1.10 6.24
CA ARG A 264 23.63 2.37 6.51
C ARG A 264 22.81 3.33 7.37
N ASP A 265 21.55 2.99 7.65
CA ASP A 265 20.73 3.77 8.56
C ASP A 265 21.25 3.61 10.00
N LEU A 266 21.14 4.67 10.80
CA LEU A 266 21.52 4.61 12.21
C LEU A 266 20.63 3.65 13.01
N ASP A 267 19.41 3.42 12.53
CA ASP A 267 18.42 2.60 13.20
C ASP A 267 18.55 1.10 12.93
N VAL A 268 19.59 0.69 12.19
CA VAL A 268 19.94 -0.71 11.88
C VAL A 268 20.15 -1.59 13.11
N ALA A 269 20.51 -0.98 14.25
CA ALA A 269 20.76 -1.67 15.52
C ALA A 269 19.55 -1.66 16.48
N PHE A 270 18.47 -0.96 16.13
CA PHE A 270 17.31 -0.80 16.99
C PHE A 270 16.46 -2.08 17.09
N SER A 271 16.32 -2.79 15.98
CA SER A 271 15.54 -4.02 15.89
C SER A 271 16.11 -4.96 14.82
N ILE A 272 15.76 -6.24 14.91
CA ILE A 272 16.10 -7.26 13.92
C ILE A 272 14.87 -7.84 13.22
N ARG A 273 13.70 -7.25 13.46
CA ARG A 273 12.41 -7.68 12.89
C ARG A 273 12.39 -7.56 11.36
N PRO A 274 12.32 -8.70 10.64
CA PRO A 274 12.44 -8.72 9.19
C PRO A 274 11.37 -7.94 8.45
N ASP A 275 10.19 -7.72 9.01
CA ASP A 275 9.16 -6.94 8.33
C ASP A 275 9.53 -5.46 8.18
N HIS A 276 10.39 -4.90 9.04
CA HIS A 276 10.68 -3.45 9.10
C HIS A 276 12.16 -3.09 8.99
N GLN A 277 13.06 -4.06 9.11
CA GLN A 277 14.49 -3.80 9.28
C GLN A 277 15.33 -4.30 8.11
N TRP A 278 16.64 -4.08 8.20
CA TRP A 278 17.61 -4.47 7.17
C TRP A 278 17.71 -5.99 6.93
N THR A 279 17.18 -6.80 7.85
CA THR A 279 17.21 -8.25 7.76
C THR A 279 16.22 -8.81 6.74
N GLY A 280 15.19 -8.05 6.36
CA GLY A 280 14.11 -8.49 5.46
C GLY A 280 13.21 -7.34 5.01
N ALA A 281 12.00 -7.66 4.54
CA ALA A 281 10.93 -6.67 4.39
C ALA A 281 9.54 -7.29 4.52
N TYR A 282 8.56 -6.47 4.92
CA TYR A 282 7.15 -6.83 4.93
C TYR A 282 6.67 -7.24 3.52
N CYS A 283 5.82 -8.26 3.45
CA CYS A 283 5.55 -9.00 2.21
C CYS A 283 5.02 -8.20 1.02
N SER A 284 4.32 -7.10 1.26
CA SER A 284 3.80 -6.24 0.18
C SER A 284 4.77 -5.16 -0.27
N TRP A 285 5.80 -4.84 0.53
CA TRP A 285 6.72 -3.77 0.15
C TRP A 285 7.55 -4.06 -1.10
N PRO A 286 7.94 -5.32 -1.42
CA PRO A 286 8.52 -5.60 -2.73
C PRO A 286 7.54 -5.38 -3.88
N ALA A 287 6.26 -5.69 -3.73
CA ALA A 287 5.24 -5.41 -4.74
C ALA A 287 5.00 -3.90 -4.93
N LEU A 288 4.99 -3.14 -3.83
CA LEU A 288 4.95 -1.69 -3.85
C LEU A 288 6.21 -1.09 -4.51
N ALA A 289 7.39 -1.61 -4.19
CA ALA A 289 8.67 -1.18 -4.76
C ALA A 289 8.76 -1.49 -6.26
N LEU A 290 8.28 -2.67 -6.70
CA LEU A 290 8.12 -2.97 -8.13
C LEU A 290 7.27 -1.91 -8.82
N SER A 291 6.11 -1.58 -8.23
CA SER A 291 5.23 -0.56 -8.79
C SER A 291 5.89 0.82 -8.83
N GLY A 292 6.71 1.15 -7.83
CA GLY A 292 7.54 2.35 -7.79
C GLY A 292 8.59 2.40 -8.90
N LEU A 293 9.30 1.30 -9.16
CA LEU A 293 10.27 1.21 -10.26
C LEU A 293 9.60 1.45 -11.62
N TYR A 294 8.44 0.84 -11.88
CA TYR A 294 7.66 1.14 -13.09
C TYR A 294 7.23 2.61 -13.15
N ALA A 295 6.78 3.20 -12.05
CA ALA A 295 6.42 4.62 -11.99
C ALA A 295 7.62 5.57 -12.22
N ALA A 296 8.83 5.11 -11.91
CA ALA A 296 10.08 5.81 -12.20
C ALA A 296 10.59 5.59 -13.64
N GLY A 297 10.00 4.66 -14.41
CA GLY A 297 10.44 4.29 -15.75
C GLY A 297 11.52 3.20 -15.78
N GLU A 298 11.83 2.58 -14.65
CA GLU A 298 12.88 1.55 -14.50
C GLU A 298 12.34 0.14 -14.81
N VAL A 299 11.74 0.01 -15.99
CA VAL A 299 11.00 -1.20 -16.43
C VAL A 299 11.90 -2.44 -16.41
N ASP A 300 13.10 -2.35 -16.97
CA ASP A 300 14.00 -3.51 -17.06
C ASP A 300 14.52 -3.95 -15.69
N VAL A 301 14.79 -3.01 -14.79
CA VAL A 301 15.18 -3.33 -13.41
C VAL A 301 14.04 -4.05 -12.68
N ALA A 302 12.81 -3.57 -12.83
CA ALA A 302 11.64 -4.21 -12.23
C ALA A 302 11.40 -5.61 -12.82
N PHE A 303 11.52 -5.77 -14.14
CA PHE A 303 11.31 -7.04 -14.82
C PHE A 303 12.38 -8.10 -14.48
N GLU A 304 13.65 -7.71 -14.34
CA GLU A 304 14.66 -8.67 -13.90
C GLU A 304 14.47 -9.07 -12.43
N TRP A 305 14.12 -8.10 -11.58
CA TRP A 305 13.97 -8.35 -10.14
C TRP A 305 12.74 -9.20 -9.79
N ILE A 306 11.60 -9.02 -10.48
CA ILE A 306 10.40 -9.82 -10.21
C ILE A 306 10.62 -11.32 -10.40
N LYS A 307 11.58 -11.74 -11.23
CA LYS A 307 11.95 -13.17 -11.39
C LYS A 307 12.54 -13.76 -10.11
N GLY A 308 13.30 -12.96 -9.36
CA GLY A 308 13.82 -13.34 -8.05
C GLY A 308 12.70 -13.45 -7.02
N LEU A 309 11.83 -12.43 -6.96
CA LEU A 309 10.65 -12.42 -6.08
C LEU A 309 9.70 -13.60 -6.38
N ALA A 310 9.55 -13.96 -7.65
CA ALA A 310 8.72 -15.10 -8.06
C ALA A 310 9.19 -16.43 -7.45
N LYS A 311 10.50 -16.62 -7.21
CA LYS A 311 11.00 -17.82 -6.55
C LYS A 311 10.52 -17.92 -5.09
N THR A 312 10.46 -16.78 -4.40
CA THR A 312 9.93 -16.66 -3.04
C THR A 312 8.45 -17.10 -2.96
N SER A 313 7.68 -16.87 -4.03
CA SER A 313 6.26 -17.29 -4.10
C SER A 313 6.02 -18.81 -4.09
N MET A 314 7.06 -19.61 -4.33
CA MET A 314 6.95 -21.08 -4.43
C MET A 314 6.95 -21.80 -3.07
N GLN A 315 6.83 -21.06 -1.96
CA GLN A 315 6.82 -21.56 -0.58
C GLN A 315 5.42 -21.56 0.06
N GLY A 316 4.35 -21.46 -0.74
CA GLY A 316 2.98 -21.29 -0.25
C GLY A 316 2.54 -19.83 -0.23
N PRO A 317 1.56 -19.43 0.60
CA PRO A 317 1.25 -18.01 0.80
C PRO A 317 2.49 -17.27 1.33
N TYR A 318 2.70 -16.02 0.95
CA TYR A 318 3.79 -15.21 1.52
C TYR A 318 3.64 -15.10 3.04
N ALA A 319 4.74 -15.25 3.79
CA ALA A 319 4.81 -14.88 5.20
C ALA A 319 4.68 -13.36 5.40
N GLN A 320 4.44 -12.90 6.63
CA GLN A 320 4.46 -11.47 6.98
C GLN A 320 5.76 -10.80 6.51
N ALA A 321 6.90 -11.50 6.65
CA ALA A 321 8.18 -11.09 6.12
C ALA A 321 9.02 -12.28 5.65
N HIS A 322 10.01 -11.99 4.81
CA HIS A 322 11.06 -12.91 4.44
C HIS A 322 12.41 -12.27 4.76
N PHE A 323 13.37 -13.10 5.15
CA PHE A 323 14.75 -12.67 5.31
C PHE A 323 15.38 -12.42 3.95
N THR A 324 16.23 -11.41 3.88
CA THR A 324 17.16 -11.29 2.75
C THR A 324 18.18 -12.43 2.79
N GLU A 325 18.65 -12.82 1.62
CA GLU A 325 19.72 -13.80 1.41
C GLU A 325 21.04 -13.41 2.10
N ALA A 326 21.22 -12.13 2.43
CA ALA A 326 22.38 -11.64 3.17
C ALA A 326 22.28 -11.93 4.69
N PHE A 327 21.08 -12.14 5.20
CA PHE A 327 20.84 -12.48 6.60
C PHE A 327 20.67 -14.00 6.79
N LEU A 328 19.84 -14.63 5.96
CA LEU A 328 19.63 -16.08 5.96
C LEU A 328 19.62 -16.59 4.52
N GLY A 329 20.41 -17.62 4.26
CA GLY A 329 20.52 -18.21 2.92
C GLY A 329 19.14 -18.60 2.35
N PRO A 330 18.97 -18.51 1.02
CA PRO A 330 17.70 -18.79 0.38
C PRO A 330 17.31 -20.27 0.53
N GLU A 331 16.02 -20.54 0.36
CA GLU A 331 15.47 -21.89 0.27
C GLU A 331 16.08 -22.67 -0.91
N PRO A 332 15.98 -24.03 -0.95
CA PRO A 332 16.53 -24.84 -2.03
C PRO A 332 16.05 -24.46 -3.44
N ASN A 333 14.89 -23.81 -3.54
CA ASN A 333 14.33 -23.30 -4.79
C ASN A 333 14.89 -21.93 -5.22
N GLY A 334 15.78 -21.34 -4.42
CA GLY A 334 16.39 -20.04 -4.62
C GLY A 334 15.51 -18.84 -4.26
N GLY A 335 14.41 -19.04 -3.53
CA GLY A 335 13.57 -17.98 -3.00
C GLY A 335 14.02 -17.53 -1.60
N ALA A 336 13.64 -16.31 -1.21
CA ALA A 336 13.94 -15.75 0.10
C ALA A 336 13.24 -16.53 1.22
N THR A 337 13.94 -16.80 2.32
CA THR A 337 13.43 -17.66 3.40
C THR A 337 12.39 -16.93 4.24
N LYS A 338 11.27 -17.58 4.54
CA LYS A 338 10.23 -17.02 5.42
C LYS A 338 10.81 -16.67 6.80
N SER A 339 10.39 -15.53 7.33
CA SER A 339 10.65 -15.19 8.73
C SER A 339 9.91 -16.15 9.67
N THR A 340 10.46 -16.37 10.85
CA THR A 340 9.82 -17.20 11.89
C THR A 340 8.93 -16.36 12.81
N SER A 341 7.90 -17.01 13.34
CA SER A 341 7.04 -16.46 14.38
C SER A 341 7.68 -16.57 15.78
N ASP A 342 8.88 -17.12 15.90
CA ASP A 342 9.59 -17.15 17.18
C ASP A 342 10.25 -15.81 17.50
N GLN A 343 10.39 -15.56 18.80
CA GLN A 343 11.25 -14.48 19.28
C GLN A 343 12.68 -14.71 18.76
N PRO A 344 13.40 -13.66 18.33
CA PRO A 344 13.05 -12.24 18.41
C PRO A 344 12.34 -11.66 17.17
N TYR A 345 11.99 -12.46 16.17
CA TYR A 345 11.54 -11.97 14.85
C TYR A 345 10.04 -11.72 14.77
N ILE A 346 9.24 -12.50 15.50
CA ILE A 346 7.80 -12.29 15.73
C ILE A 346 6.96 -12.02 14.46
N ASN A 347 7.24 -12.73 13.37
CA ASN A 347 6.47 -12.60 12.12
C ASN A 347 5.61 -13.84 11.85
N ASP A 348 4.35 -13.63 11.50
CA ASP A 348 3.45 -14.73 11.16
C ASP A 348 3.83 -15.40 9.83
N TRP A 349 3.66 -16.72 9.78
CA TRP A 349 4.09 -17.58 8.66
C TRP A 349 3.34 -17.30 7.35
N ALA A 350 2.17 -16.68 7.42
CA ALA A 350 1.42 -16.21 6.27
C ALA A 350 0.88 -14.79 6.52
N CYS A 351 0.69 -14.04 5.44
CA CYS A 351 0.02 -12.74 5.45
C CYS A 351 -0.86 -12.55 4.20
N VAL A 352 -2.05 -11.99 4.39
CA VAL A 352 -2.99 -11.72 3.28
C VAL A 352 -2.40 -10.72 2.29
N SER A 353 -1.60 -9.76 2.77
CA SER A 353 -1.01 -8.67 2.00
C SER A 353 -0.07 -9.14 0.89
N GLY A 354 0.33 -10.42 0.88
CA GLY A 354 0.95 -11.08 -0.27
C GLY A 354 0.09 -11.04 -1.55
N CYS A 355 -1.19 -10.66 -1.47
CA CYS A 355 -2.04 -10.39 -2.63
C CYS A 355 -1.66 -9.12 -3.40
N ASN A 356 -0.86 -8.22 -2.81
CA ASN A 356 -0.46 -6.95 -3.42
C ASN A 356 0.34 -7.13 -4.73
N TYR A 357 0.95 -8.30 -4.96
CA TYR A 357 1.66 -8.64 -6.21
C TYR A 357 0.77 -8.64 -7.46
N LEU A 358 -0.56 -8.60 -7.32
CA LEU A 358 -1.45 -8.39 -8.48
C LEU A 358 -1.26 -7.00 -9.08
N GLU A 359 -1.02 -5.97 -8.25
CA GLU A 359 -0.97 -4.58 -8.70
C GLU A 359 0.14 -4.25 -9.69
N PRO A 360 1.42 -4.61 -9.45
CA PRO A 360 2.46 -4.37 -10.46
C PRO A 360 2.18 -5.11 -11.77
N ILE A 361 1.44 -6.22 -11.75
CA ILE A 361 1.05 -6.92 -12.99
C ILE A 361 -0.03 -6.12 -13.73
N VAL A 362 -1.14 -5.82 -13.06
CA VAL A 362 -2.32 -5.19 -13.67
C VAL A 362 -2.07 -3.73 -14.01
N ASP A 363 -1.67 -2.91 -13.03
CA ASP A 363 -1.59 -1.46 -13.17
C ASP A 363 -0.28 -1.00 -13.86
N ARG A 364 0.76 -1.85 -13.88
CA ARG A 364 2.09 -1.46 -14.39
C ARG A 364 2.54 -2.23 -15.62
N ILE A 365 2.69 -3.56 -15.56
CA ILE A 365 3.11 -4.37 -16.72
C ILE A 365 2.10 -4.25 -17.85
N PHE A 366 0.84 -4.59 -17.58
CA PHE A 366 -0.26 -4.39 -18.54
C PHE A 366 -0.72 -2.93 -18.59
N GLY A 367 -0.28 -2.10 -17.63
CA GLY A 367 -0.48 -0.66 -17.64
C GLY A 367 -1.95 -0.25 -17.59
N ILE A 368 -2.81 -1.08 -17.01
CA ILE A 368 -4.25 -0.84 -16.96
C ILE A 368 -4.54 0.34 -16.04
N ASP A 369 -5.23 1.33 -16.58
CA ASP A 369 -5.81 2.44 -15.83
C ASP A 369 -7.34 2.26 -15.84
N ALA A 370 -7.84 1.64 -14.77
CA ALA A 370 -9.26 1.46 -14.51
C ALA A 370 -9.78 2.68 -13.71
N GLY A 371 -10.48 3.58 -14.39
CA GLY A 371 -11.11 4.74 -13.76
C GLY A 371 -12.32 4.35 -12.90
N LEU A 372 -12.77 5.27 -12.02
CA LEU A 372 -13.88 5.00 -11.10
C LEU A 372 -15.18 4.59 -11.81
N PHE A 373 -15.52 5.22 -12.94
CA PHE A 373 -16.82 5.04 -13.59
C PHE A 373 -16.73 5.00 -15.12
N GLY A 374 -16.63 3.79 -15.69
CA GLY A 374 -16.86 3.52 -17.10
C GLY A 374 -15.73 3.87 -18.08
N LYS A 375 -14.52 4.21 -17.59
CA LYS A 375 -13.33 4.40 -18.43
C LYS A 375 -12.24 3.43 -18.00
N ILE A 376 -11.84 2.57 -18.92
CA ILE A 376 -10.66 1.71 -18.78
C ILE A 376 -9.75 1.93 -19.98
N THR A 377 -8.47 2.19 -19.71
CA THR A 377 -7.42 2.33 -20.72
C THR A 377 -6.22 1.48 -20.32
N ALA A 378 -5.27 1.28 -21.24
CA ALA A 378 -4.02 0.63 -20.90
C ALA A 378 -2.86 1.28 -21.63
N ASN A 379 -1.75 1.49 -20.92
CA ASN A 379 -0.46 1.88 -21.46
C ASN A 379 0.61 0.85 -21.04
N PRO A 380 0.68 -0.31 -21.72
CA PRO A 380 1.50 -1.43 -21.28
C PRO A 380 3.00 -1.09 -21.24
N GLN A 381 3.68 -1.50 -20.17
CA GLN A 381 5.11 -1.30 -19.96
C GLN A 381 5.85 -2.62 -20.01
N PHE A 382 5.79 -3.30 -21.16
CA PHE A 382 6.32 -4.66 -21.26
C PHE A 382 7.85 -4.69 -21.11
N GLY A 383 8.60 -3.70 -21.64
CA GLY A 383 10.06 -3.81 -21.70
C GLY A 383 10.48 -5.15 -22.31
N ASN A 384 11.23 -5.95 -21.54
CA ASN A 384 11.66 -7.31 -21.88
C ASN A 384 10.66 -8.44 -21.51
N PHE A 385 9.45 -8.11 -21.03
CA PHE A 385 8.35 -9.07 -20.81
C PHE A 385 7.88 -9.71 -22.13
N ASP A 386 7.31 -10.91 -22.08
CA ASP A 386 6.88 -11.64 -23.28
C ASP A 386 5.91 -10.78 -24.11
N PRO A 387 6.26 -10.39 -25.35
CA PRO A 387 5.43 -9.52 -26.18
C PRO A 387 4.10 -10.15 -26.59
N ARG A 388 3.92 -11.46 -26.38
CA ARG A 388 2.68 -12.20 -26.65
C ARG A 388 1.84 -12.45 -25.40
N ALA A 389 2.28 -11.95 -24.23
CA ALA A 389 1.52 -12.12 -23.00
C ALA A 389 0.17 -11.39 -23.07
N GLU A 390 -0.86 -12.06 -22.54
CA GLU A 390 -2.21 -11.52 -22.44
C GLU A 390 -2.72 -11.67 -21.00
N LEU A 391 -3.36 -10.63 -20.51
CA LEU A 391 -4.17 -10.66 -19.30
C LEU A 391 -5.63 -10.76 -19.72
N ARG A 392 -6.26 -11.91 -19.43
CA ARG A 392 -7.63 -12.24 -19.81
C ARG A 392 -8.57 -12.19 -18.61
N ASN A 393 -9.88 -12.21 -18.90
CA ASN A 393 -10.94 -12.22 -17.88
C ASN A 393 -10.89 -11.03 -16.93
N ILE A 394 -10.44 -9.87 -17.41
CA ILE A 394 -10.45 -8.64 -16.63
C ILE A 394 -11.92 -8.20 -16.52
N ASN A 395 -12.53 -8.37 -15.35
CA ASN A 395 -13.87 -7.87 -15.08
C ASN A 395 -13.80 -6.43 -14.60
N TYR A 396 -14.24 -5.50 -15.44
CA TYR A 396 -14.37 -4.09 -15.10
C TYR A 396 -15.85 -3.71 -15.18
N GLN A 397 -16.47 -3.52 -14.01
CA GLN A 397 -17.85 -3.06 -13.85
C GLN A 397 -18.87 -3.93 -14.61
N GLY A 398 -18.68 -5.25 -14.57
CA GLY A 398 -19.55 -6.25 -15.20
C GLY A 398 -19.26 -6.51 -16.68
N LYS A 399 -18.23 -5.88 -17.26
CA LYS A 399 -17.76 -6.13 -18.63
C LYS A 399 -16.41 -6.82 -18.61
N HIS A 400 -16.19 -7.72 -19.56
CA HIS A 400 -14.94 -8.46 -19.68
C HIS A 400 -13.99 -7.82 -20.70
N PHE A 401 -12.71 -7.78 -20.35
CA PHE A 401 -11.65 -7.22 -21.17
C PHE A 401 -10.47 -8.19 -21.28
N ILE A 402 -9.70 -8.00 -22.33
CA ILE A 402 -8.38 -8.59 -22.54
C ILE A 402 -7.39 -7.44 -22.70
N ALA A 403 -6.26 -7.52 -22.01
CA ALA A 403 -5.15 -6.60 -22.16
C ALA A 403 -3.90 -7.32 -22.68
N ASP A 404 -3.16 -6.67 -23.57
CA ASP A 404 -1.90 -7.14 -24.14
C ASP A 404 -1.00 -5.93 -24.44
N LYS A 405 0.09 -6.14 -25.18
CA LYS A 405 1.05 -5.07 -25.52
C LYS A 405 0.44 -3.92 -26.33
N SER A 406 -0.69 -4.14 -27.03
CA SER A 406 -1.39 -3.11 -27.81
C SER A 406 -2.40 -2.31 -26.99
N GLY A 407 -2.63 -2.68 -25.73
CA GLY A 407 -3.56 -2.00 -24.83
C GLY A 407 -4.68 -2.93 -24.35
N VAL A 408 -5.84 -2.35 -24.03
CA VAL A 408 -7.01 -3.07 -23.49
C VAL A 408 -8.18 -2.98 -24.45
N ARG A 409 -8.90 -4.10 -24.63
CA ARG A 409 -10.09 -4.20 -25.49
C ARG A 409 -11.15 -5.07 -24.82
N ALA A 410 -12.41 -4.88 -25.21
CA ALA A 410 -13.49 -5.78 -24.80
C ALA A 410 -13.17 -7.22 -25.26
N ALA A 411 -13.42 -8.19 -24.37
CA ALA A 411 -13.17 -9.61 -24.59
C ALA A 411 -14.14 -10.24 -25.58
#